data_AF-A0A965XL62-F1
#
_entry.id   AF-A0A965XL62-F1
#
_cell.length_a   1.000
_cell.length_b   1.000
_cell.length_c   1.000
_cell.angle_alpha   90.00
_cell.angle_beta   90.00
_cell.angle_gamma   90.00
#
_symmetry.space_group_name_H-M   'P 1'
#
loop_
_entity.id
_entity.type
_entity.pdbx_description
1 polymer ?
#
loop_
_entity_poly.entity_id
_entity_poly.type
_entity_poly.pdbx_seq_one_letter_code
_entity_poly.pdbx_strand_id
1 'polypeptide(L)'
;MDLRAFLLQQHGFADDNENKVYFTDRGLYYEPETEELWLFLDEGLRCGGTARKIPCDKEHIKEVLLGCGKKILWQKVLENIEMWEKESKHYNETKMK
;
A
#
# COMPACT_ATOMS: atom_id res chain seq x y z
N MET A 1 -11.24 9.93 6.05
CA MET A 1 -10.14 8.95 6.17
C MET A 1 -9.03 9.38 5.22
N ASP A 2 -7.76 9.21 5.58
CA ASP A 2 -6.63 9.52 4.71
C ASP A 2 -6.05 8.25 4.04
N LEU A 3 -5.13 8.43 3.09
CA LEU A 3 -4.53 7.34 2.32
C LEU A 3 -3.75 6.37 3.22
N ARG A 4 -3.05 6.88 4.23
CA ARG A 4 -2.25 6.05 5.15
C ARG A 4 -3.15 5.10 5.92
N ALA A 5 -4.18 5.64 6.56
CA ALA A 5 -5.18 4.83 7.25
C ALA A 5 -5.82 3.81 6.32
N PHE A 6 -6.07 4.18 5.06
CA PHE A 6 -6.68 3.28 4.07
C PHE A 6 -5.77 2.09 3.77
N LEU A 7 -4.50 2.36 3.47
CA LEU A 7 -3.51 1.34 3.15
C LEU A 7 -3.23 0.41 4.33
N LEU A 8 -3.17 0.93 5.56
CA LEU A 8 -2.94 0.14 6.78
C LEU A 8 -4.09 -0.81 7.12
N GLN A 9 -5.31 -0.55 6.63
CA GLN A 9 -6.46 -1.45 6.82
C GLN A 9 -6.51 -2.58 5.79
N GLN A 10 -5.68 -2.55 4.75
CA GLN A 10 -5.68 -3.58 3.73
C GLN A 10 -4.95 -4.83 4.24
N HIS A 11 -5.53 -6.01 3.99
CA HIS A 11 -4.92 -7.30 4.33
C HIS A 11 -3.73 -7.70 3.42
N GLY A 12 -3.30 -6.78 2.56
CA GLY A 12 -2.29 -7.00 1.53
C GLY A 12 -2.91 -7.26 0.15
N PHE A 13 -2.14 -6.96 -0.88
CA PHE A 13 -2.49 -7.17 -2.28
C PHE A 13 -1.68 -8.34 -2.81
N ALA A 14 -2.33 -9.29 -3.48
CA ALA A 14 -1.66 -10.44 -4.07
C ALA A 14 -1.74 -10.39 -5.59
N ASP A 15 -0.65 -10.70 -6.29
CA ASP A 15 -0.67 -10.98 -7.72
C ASP A 15 -0.95 -12.46 -7.99
N ASP A 16 -1.02 -12.82 -9.28
CA ASP A 16 -1.40 -14.17 -9.71
C ASP A 16 -0.29 -15.20 -9.47
N ASN A 17 0.93 -14.75 -9.14
CA ASN A 17 2.05 -15.60 -8.73
C ASN A 17 2.18 -15.67 -7.20
N GLU A 18 1.15 -15.26 -6.47
CA GLU A 18 1.12 -15.18 -5.01
C GLU A 18 2.17 -14.25 -4.39
N ASN A 19 2.80 -13.35 -5.17
CA ASN A 19 3.57 -12.26 -4.57
C ASN A 19 2.60 -11.35 -3.83
N LYS A 20 2.97 -10.90 -2.65
CA LYS A 20 2.13 -10.05 -1.80
C LYS A 20 2.83 -8.76 -1.47
N VAL A 21 2.11 -7.65 -1.54
CA VAL A 21 2.53 -6.39 -0.93
C VAL A 21 1.60 -6.04 0.23
N TYR A 22 2.17 -5.71 1.38
CA TYR A 22 1.44 -5.24 2.55
C TYR A 22 2.04 -3.96 3.11
N PHE A 23 1.19 -3.16 3.74
CA PHE A 23 1.54 -1.87 4.31
C PHE A 23 1.42 -1.93 5.83
N THR A 24 2.37 -1.35 6.54
CA THR A 24 2.34 -1.28 8.01
C THR A 24 2.99 0.01 8.50
N ASP A 25 2.62 0.42 9.70
CA ASP A 25 3.25 1.51 10.44
C ASP A 25 4.43 1.04 11.29
N ARG A 26 4.72 -0.27 11.30
CA ARG A 26 5.83 -0.87 12.05
C ARG A 26 6.97 -1.26 11.13
N GLY A 27 8.12 -0.63 11.36
CA GLY A 27 9.36 -1.04 10.71
C GLY A 27 9.95 -2.33 11.27
N LEU A 28 11.16 -2.65 10.82
CA LEU A 28 11.92 -3.84 11.27
C LEU A 28 12.28 -3.81 12.76
N TYR A 29 12.22 -2.64 13.41
CA TYR A 29 12.59 -2.42 14.80
C TYR A 29 11.38 -2.19 15.74
N TYR A 30 10.16 -2.50 15.26
CA TYR A 30 8.92 -2.67 16.04
C TYR A 30 8.24 -1.44 16.65
N GLU A 31 8.85 -0.26 16.68
CA GLU A 31 8.17 0.95 17.17
C GLU A 31 7.36 1.64 16.05
N PRO A 32 6.05 1.89 16.23
CA PRO A 32 5.24 2.58 15.24
C PRO A 32 5.54 4.09 15.26
N GLU A 33 5.92 4.64 14.11
CA GLU A 33 6.11 6.08 13.94
C GLU A 33 4.94 6.69 13.16
N THR A 34 4.43 7.83 13.64
CA THR A 34 3.17 8.45 13.19
C THR A 34 3.13 8.83 11.71
N GLU A 35 4.30 9.05 11.09
CA GLU A 35 4.42 9.46 9.68
C GLU A 35 5.07 8.38 8.80
N GLU A 36 5.40 7.23 9.37
CA GLU A 36 5.98 6.14 8.62
C GLU A 36 4.92 5.29 7.92
N LEU A 37 5.23 4.94 6.67
CA LEU A 37 4.60 3.86 5.94
C LEU A 37 5.69 2.90 5.48
N TRP A 38 5.59 1.66 5.91
CA TRP A 38 6.45 0.58 5.44
C TRP A 38 5.71 -0.24 4.40
N LEU A 39 6.39 -0.49 3.29
CA LEU A 39 5.98 -1.41 2.24
C LEU A 39 6.82 -2.67 2.36
N PHE A 40 6.15 -3.80 2.49
CA PHE A 40 6.77 -5.11 2.45
C PHE A 40 6.28 -5.89 1.25
N LEU A 41 7.22 -6.34 0.42
CA LEU A 41 7.00 -7.21 -0.72
C LEU A 41 7.49 -8.62 -0.36
N ASP A 42 6.55 -9.55 -0.25
CA ASP A 42 6.77 -10.98 -0.09
C ASP A 42 6.65 -11.66 -1.45
N GLU A 43 7.73 -12.30 -1.88
CA GLU A 43 7.81 -13.03 -3.16
C GLU A 43 7.94 -14.55 -2.93
N GLY A 44 7.62 -15.04 -1.72
CA GLY A 44 7.79 -16.45 -1.34
C GLY A 44 9.26 -16.88 -1.17
N LEU A 45 10.18 -15.92 -1.17
CA LEU A 45 11.61 -16.17 -0.99
C LEU A 45 11.96 -16.24 0.49
N ARG A 46 12.56 -17.35 0.92
CA ARG A 46 12.87 -17.64 2.34
C ARG A 46 13.77 -16.61 3.04
N CYS A 47 14.46 -15.73 2.30
CA CYS A 47 15.43 -14.78 2.85
C CYS A 47 15.46 -13.40 2.18
N GLY A 48 14.51 -13.05 1.29
CA GLY A 48 14.71 -11.98 0.29
C GLY A 48 13.60 -10.96 0.11
N GLY A 49 12.58 -10.92 0.99
CA GLY A 49 11.50 -9.95 0.89
C GLY A 49 12.01 -8.51 0.92
N THR A 50 11.44 -7.62 0.10
CA THR A 50 11.81 -6.20 0.09
C THR A 50 10.99 -5.46 1.13
N ALA A 51 11.64 -4.96 2.18
CA ALA A 51 11.03 -4.06 3.17
C ALA A 51 11.60 -2.65 2.99
N ARG A 52 10.75 -1.64 2.76
CA ARG A 52 11.19 -0.26 2.61
C ARG A 52 10.24 0.71 3.34
N LYS A 53 10.84 1.63 4.09
CA LYS A 53 10.18 2.86 4.53
C LYS A 53 10.00 3.77 3.31
N ILE A 54 8.78 4.24 3.10
CA ILE A 54 8.44 5.13 1.99
C ILE A 54 7.52 6.27 2.48
N PRO A 55 7.53 7.43 1.81
CA PRO A 55 6.45 8.40 1.92
C PRO A 55 5.09 7.76 1.56
N CYS A 56 4.03 8.19 2.25
CA CYS A 56 2.67 7.69 2.00
C CYS A 56 2.01 8.42 0.82
N ASP A 57 2.46 8.13 -0.39
CA ASP A 57 1.87 8.62 -1.63
C ASP A 57 1.94 7.60 -2.77
N LYS A 58 1.16 7.84 -3.82
CA LYS A 58 1.06 6.94 -4.97
C LYS A 58 2.38 6.83 -5.75
N GLU A 59 3.20 7.88 -5.74
CA GLU A 59 4.43 7.94 -6.55
C GLU A 59 5.49 7.01 -5.98
N HIS A 60 5.76 7.07 -4.68
CA HIS A 60 6.75 6.20 -4.05
C HIS A 60 6.32 4.74 -4.00
N ILE A 61 5.03 4.45 -3.81
CA ILE A 61 4.50 3.07 -3.89
C ILE A 61 4.73 2.51 -5.31
N LYS A 62 4.42 3.31 -6.33
CA LYS A 62 4.65 2.94 -7.74
C LYS A 62 6.13 2.68 -8.00
N GLU A 63 7.01 3.59 -7.57
CA GLU A 63 8.45 3.45 -7.79
C GLU A 63 9.00 2.15 -7.21
N VAL A 64 8.63 1.80 -5.97
CA VAL A 64 9.08 0.56 -5.35
C VAL A 64 8.56 -0.67 -6.10
N LEU A 65 7.25 -0.73 -6.35
CA LEU A 65 6.65 -1.91 -6.99
C LEU A 65 7.12 -2.09 -8.43
N LEU A 66 7.19 -1.01 -9.21
CA LEU A 66 7.69 -1.06 -10.59
C LEU A 66 9.20 -1.30 -10.64
N GLY A 67 9.97 -0.76 -9.69
CA GLY A 67 11.41 -1.03 -9.55
C GLY A 67 11.70 -2.51 -9.26
N CYS A 68 10.81 -3.20 -8.55
CA CYS A 68 10.85 -4.65 -8.33
C CYS A 68 10.18 -5.46 -9.47
N GLY A 69 9.76 -4.82 -10.56
CA GLY A 69 9.08 -5.49 -11.69
C GLY A 69 7.64 -5.93 -11.40
N LYS A 70 7.05 -5.55 -10.27
CA LYS A 70 5.72 -5.98 -9.80
C LYS A 70 4.59 -5.11 -10.37
N LYS A 71 4.44 -5.13 -11.70
CA LYS A 71 3.43 -4.35 -12.43
C LYS A 71 2.00 -4.68 -12.02
N ILE A 72 1.69 -5.97 -11.83
CA ILE A 72 0.33 -6.43 -11.47
C ILE A 72 -0.02 -5.99 -10.04
N LEU A 73 0.92 -6.11 -9.10
CA LEU A 73 0.71 -5.61 -7.74
C LEU A 73 0.47 -4.10 -7.73
N TRP A 74 1.27 -3.34 -8.48
CA TRP A 74 1.04 -1.91 -8.62
C TRP A 74 -0.37 -1.59 -9.13
N GLN A 75 -0.83 -2.28 -10.18
CA GLN A 75 -2.16 -2.08 -10.73
C GLN A 75 -3.27 -2.37 -9.71
N LYS A 76 -3.17 -3.48 -8.95
CA LYS A 76 -4.14 -3.84 -7.92
C LYS A 76 -4.19 -2.82 -6.77
N VAL A 77 -3.03 -2.31 -6.36
CA VAL A 77 -2.93 -1.24 -5.35
C VAL A 77 -3.58 0.04 -5.86
N LEU A 78 -3.22 0.47 -7.08
CA LEU A 78 -3.75 1.68 -7.69
C LEU A 78 -5.27 1.64 -7.83
N GLU A 79 -5.84 0.54 -8.33
CA GLU A 79 -7.29 0.36 -8.47
C GLU A 79 -8.02 0.51 -7.14
N ASN A 80 -7.47 -0.04 -6.06
CA ASN A 80 -8.05 0.09 -4.72
C ASN A 80 -7.98 1.52 -4.19
N ILE A 81 -6.85 2.20 -4.38
CA ILE A 81 -6.72 3.61 -4.01
C ILE A 81 -7.74 4.46 -4.80
N GLU A 82 -7.89 4.23 -6.10
CA GLU A 82 -8.83 4.98 -6.93
C GLU A 82 -10.30 4.71 -6.57
N MET A 83 -10.66 3.46 -6.23
CA MET A 83 -12.00 3.14 -5.72
C MET A 83 -12.26 3.87 -4.41
N TRP A 84 -11.34 3.81 -3.46
CA TRP A 84 -11.45 4.51 -2.18
C TRP A 84 -11.53 6.04 -2.34
N GLU A 85 -10.73 6.63 -3.24
CA GLU A 85 -10.80 8.06 -3.54
C GLU A 85 -12.17 8.47 -4.10
N LYS A 86 -12.78 7.65 -4.97
CA LYS A 86 -14.12 7.88 -5.52
C LYS A 86 -15.19 7.78 -4.44
N GLU A 87 -15.16 6.74 -3.62
CA GLU A 87 -16.10 6.53 -2.52
C GLU A 87 -16.01 7.63 -1.46
N SER A 88 -14.79 8.04 -1.12
CA SER A 88 -14.54 9.12 -0.16
C SER A 88 -15.09 10.47 -0.66
N LYS A 89 -14.94 10.76 -1.95
CA LYS A 89 -15.53 11.96 -2.57
C LYS A 89 -17.06 11.91 -2.54
N HIS A 90 -17.64 10.78 -2.94
CA HIS A 90 -19.10 10.60 -2.96
C HIS A 90 -19.72 10.76 -1.56
N TYR A 91 -19.09 10.20 -0.52
CA TYR A 91 -19.52 10.33 0.87
C TYR A 91 -19.53 11.80 1.33
N ASN A 92 -18.49 12.57 0.99
CA ASN A 92 -18.38 13.96 1.37
C ASN A 92 -19.42 14.85 0.65
N GLU A 93 -19.74 14.54 -0.61
CA GLU A 93 -20.76 15.25 -1.38
C GLU A 93 -22.20 14.99 -0.89
N THR A 94 -22.48 13.79 -0.38
CA THR A 94 -23.80 13.42 0.15
C THR A 94 -24.04 13.95 1.56
N LYS A 95 -23.01 14.16 2.39
CA LYS A 95 -23.14 14.75 3.73
C LYS A 95 -23.29 16.26 3.75
N MET A 96 -22.98 16.94 2.65
CA MET A 96 -23.12 18.40 2.49
C MET A 96 -24.47 18.82 1.89
N LYS A 97 -25.38 17.86 1.65
CA LYS A 97 -26.79 18.08 1.27
C LYS A 97 -27.69 17.72 2.44
#